data_AF-A0A520PFR3-F1
#
_entry.id   AF-A0A520PFR3-F1
#
_cell.length_a   1.000
_cell.length_b   1.000
_cell.length_c   1.000
_cell.angle_alpha   90.00
_cell.angle_beta   90.00
_cell.angle_gamma   90.00
#
_symmetry.space_group_name_H-M   'P 1'
#
loop_
_entity.id
_entity.type
_entity.pdbx_description
1 polymer ?
#
loop_
_entity_poly.entity_id
_entity_poly.type
_entity_poly.pdbx_seq_one_letter_code
_entity_poly.pdbx_strand_id
1 'polypeptide(L)'
;MRRLVIASACFLIVTGLILTWQDSLPIDEEDLFISLLHIWVGFFFIVIFPMYAIDHLNTHRSRLTKFSWTLLSGSLQLISGIGLVISGLVLLLWGNELKLPVTVHYLLTFTLIAGLIAHWRIPKNK
;
A
#
# COMPACT_ATOMS: atom_id res chain seq x y z
N MET A 1 4.40 15.87 -1.19
CA MET A 1 4.04 14.52 -1.69
C MET A 1 4.39 13.38 -0.75
N ARG A 2 5.65 13.18 -0.32
CA ARG A 2 6.03 12.05 0.55
C ARG A 2 5.12 11.82 1.77
N ARG A 3 4.88 12.86 2.58
CA ARG A 3 4.05 12.75 3.81
C ARG A 3 2.61 12.31 3.50
N LEU A 4 2.05 12.82 2.41
CA LEU A 4 0.71 12.51 1.93
C LEU A 4 0.59 11.04 1.50
N VAL A 5 1.56 10.53 0.73
CA VAL A 5 1.61 9.12 0.31
C VAL A 5 1.76 8.20 1.52
N ILE A 6 2.62 8.55 2.48
CA ILE A 6 2.79 7.76 3.71
C ILE A 6 1.50 7.75 4.53
N ALA A 7 0.88 8.92 4.75
CA ALA A 7 -0.37 9.01 5.50
C ALA A 7 -1.49 8.19 4.82
N SER A 8 -1.62 8.29 3.50
CA SER A 8 -2.61 7.53 2.72
C SER A 8 -2.33 6.03 2.79
N ALA A 9 -1.07 5.61 2.66
CA ALA A 9 -0.68 4.20 2.78
C ALA A 9 -0.98 3.66 4.19
N CYS A 10 -0.62 4.40 5.25
CA CYS A 10 -0.93 4.01 6.62
C CYS A 10 -2.45 3.91 6.85
N PHE A 11 -3.22 4.88 6.35
CA PHE A 11 -4.67 4.86 6.44
C PHE A 11 -5.27 3.62 5.74
N LEU A 12 -4.82 3.33 4.51
CA LEU A 12 -5.28 2.16 3.74
C LEU A 12 -4.90 0.84 4.41
N ILE A 13 -3.70 0.73 4.97
CA ILE A 13 -3.28 -0.43 5.74
C ILE A 13 -4.22 -0.65 6.94
N VAL A 14 -4.44 0.39 7.76
CA VAL A 14 -5.26 0.27 8.97
C VAL A 14 -6.69 -0.09 8.62
N THR A 15 -7.31 0.64 7.70
CA THR A 15 -8.70 0.38 7.29
C THR A 15 -8.85 -0.98 6.62
N GLY A 16 -7.91 -1.40 5.77
CA GLY A 16 -7.95 -2.72 5.13
C GLY A 16 -7.83 -3.88 6.13
N LEU A 17 -7.01 -3.71 7.17
CA LEU A 17 -6.89 -4.70 8.25
C LEU A 17 -8.16 -4.76 9.12
N ILE A 18 -8.78 -3.61 9.41
CA ILE A 18 -10.07 -3.57 10.13
C ILE A 18 -11.13 -4.33 9.35
N LEU A 19 -11.28 -4.04 8.04
CA LEU A 19 -12.23 -4.73 7.17
C LEU A 19 -11.96 -6.23 7.06
N THR A 20 -10.70 -6.65 7.11
CA THR A 20 -10.34 -8.08 7.06
C THR A 20 -10.69 -8.83 8.34
N TRP A 21 -10.59 -8.18 9.50
CA TRP A 21 -10.83 -8.81 10.81
C TRP A 21 -12.12 -8.35 11.48
N GLN A 22 -13.03 -7.74 10.74
CA GLN A 22 -14.22 -7.13 11.29
C GLN A 22 -15.08 -8.14 12.07
N ASP A 23 -15.22 -9.37 11.56
CA ASP A 23 -15.97 -10.45 12.24
C ASP A 23 -15.37 -10.83 13.61
N SER A 24 -14.12 -10.46 13.87
CA SER A 24 -13.43 -10.67 15.15
C SER A 24 -13.42 -9.43 16.04
N LEU A 25 -13.95 -8.30 15.56
CA LEU A 25 -14.01 -7.04 16.30
C LEU A 25 -15.43 -6.83 16.87
N PRO A 26 -15.56 -6.28 18.08
CA PRO A 26 -16.86 -6.00 18.69
C PRO A 26 -17.47 -4.70 18.14
N ILE A 27 -17.61 -4.60 16.82
CA ILE A 27 -18.06 -3.38 16.12
C ILE A 27 -19.13 -3.80 15.09
N ASP A 28 -20.41 -3.65 15.45
CA ASP A 28 -21.53 -4.22 14.70
C ASP A 28 -21.93 -3.42 13.43
N GLU A 29 -21.57 -2.14 13.29
CA GLU A 29 -22.17 -1.25 12.26
C GLU A 29 -21.20 -0.39 11.43
N GLU A 30 -19.87 -0.51 11.60
CA GLU A 30 -18.90 0.40 10.93
C GLU A 30 -18.40 -0.03 9.54
N ASP A 31 -18.81 -1.19 9.01
CA ASP A 31 -18.29 -1.75 7.75
C ASP A 31 -18.38 -0.75 6.59
N LEU A 32 -19.61 -0.25 6.35
CA LEU A 32 -19.89 0.54 5.15
C LEU A 32 -19.10 1.85 5.16
N PHE A 33 -19.01 2.52 6.30
CA PHE A 33 -18.30 3.79 6.39
C PHE A 33 -16.79 3.60 6.22
N ILE A 34 -16.19 2.61 6.89
CA ILE A 34 -14.77 2.30 6.78
C ILE A 34 -14.42 1.84 5.36
N SER A 35 -15.26 0.98 4.77
CA SER A 35 -15.13 0.51 3.40
C SER A 35 -15.16 1.66 2.39
N LEU A 36 -16.12 2.58 2.53
CA LEU A 36 -16.19 3.78 1.68
C LEU A 36 -14.93 4.64 1.82
N LEU A 37 -14.45 4.89 3.04
CA LEU A 37 -13.22 5.65 3.25
C LEU A 37 -12.00 4.95 2.65
N HIS A 38 -11.88 3.63 2.82
CA HIS A 38 -10.81 2.83 2.24
C HIS A 38 -10.80 2.96 0.71
N ILE A 39 -11.98 2.86 0.07
CA ILE A 39 -12.13 2.99 -1.38
C ILE A 39 -11.76 4.41 -1.84
N TRP A 40 -12.27 5.46 -1.19
CA TRP A 40 -12.00 6.85 -1.58
C TRP A 40 -10.53 7.24 -1.43
N VAL A 41 -9.90 6.86 -0.31
CA VAL A 41 -8.45 7.05 -0.15
C VAL A 41 -7.67 6.18 -1.12
N GLY A 42 -8.20 5.00 -1.49
CA GLY A 42 -7.65 4.13 -2.53
C GLY A 42 -7.63 4.83 -3.88
N PHE A 43 -8.74 5.43 -4.31
CA PHE A 43 -8.82 6.24 -5.53
C PHE A 43 -7.84 7.40 -5.53
N PHE A 44 -7.73 8.10 -4.41
CA PHE A 44 -6.73 9.15 -4.26
C PHE A 44 -5.31 8.60 -4.39
N PHE A 45 -5.04 7.45 -3.79
CA PHE A 45 -3.75 6.76 -3.82
C PHE A 45 -3.33 6.35 -5.22
N ILE A 46 -4.27 5.91 -6.08
CA ILE A 46 -4.02 5.59 -7.50
C ILE A 46 -3.31 6.73 -8.23
N VAL A 47 -3.60 7.98 -7.87
CA VAL A 47 -2.99 9.16 -8.49
C VAL A 47 -1.69 9.55 -7.79
N ILE A 48 -1.72 9.70 -6.47
CA ILE A 48 -0.60 10.29 -5.74
C ILE A 48 0.60 9.34 -5.65
N PHE A 49 0.37 8.02 -5.65
CA PHE A 49 1.42 7.03 -5.51
C PHE A 49 2.31 6.95 -6.76
N PRO A 50 1.80 6.77 -7.99
CA PRO A 50 2.63 6.78 -9.19
C PRO A 50 3.38 8.10 -9.38
N MET A 51 2.72 9.24 -9.13
CA MET A 51 3.36 10.56 -9.21
C MET A 51 4.57 10.65 -8.27
N TYR A 52 4.39 10.25 -7.00
CA TYR A 52 5.49 10.23 -6.04
C TYR A 52 6.56 9.20 -6.38
N ALA A 53 6.18 8.01 -6.84
CA ALA A 53 7.11 6.95 -7.19
C ALA A 53 8.03 7.39 -8.34
N ILE A 54 7.48 7.98 -9.40
CA ILE A 54 8.24 8.48 -10.54
C ILE A 54 9.19 9.61 -10.11
N ASP A 55 8.69 10.60 -9.37
CA ASP A 55 9.52 11.69 -8.83
C ASP A 55 10.66 11.16 -7.95
N HIS A 56 10.36 10.20 -7.07
CA HIS A 56 11.33 9.60 -6.18
C HIS A 56 12.41 8.80 -6.94
N LEU A 57 12.02 8.01 -7.94
CA LEU A 57 12.94 7.25 -8.79
C LEU A 57 13.83 8.18 -9.61
N ASN A 58 13.28 9.24 -10.18
CA ASN A 58 14.04 10.24 -10.95
C ASN A 58 15.07 10.95 -10.07
N THR A 59 14.66 11.36 -8.86
CA THR A 59 15.56 12.03 -7.89
C THR A 59 16.72 11.13 -7.47
N HIS A 60 16.50 9.81 -7.37
CA HIS A 60 17.49 8.86 -6.88
C HIS A 60 18.06 7.95 -7.97
N ARG A 61 17.96 8.35 -9.25
CA ARG A 61 18.32 7.52 -10.41
C ARG A 61 19.74 6.95 -10.33
N SER A 62 20.70 7.73 -9.82
CA SER A 62 22.09 7.29 -9.64
C SER A 62 22.22 6.13 -8.63
N ARG A 63 21.35 6.07 -7.62
CA ARG A 63 21.32 5.03 -6.57
C ARG A 63 20.67 3.72 -7.04
N LEU A 64 20.00 3.71 -8.20
CA LEU A 64 19.39 2.50 -8.78
C LEU A 64 20.43 1.56 -9.43
N THR A 65 21.64 2.06 -9.70
CA THR A 65 22.69 1.33 -10.42
C THR A 65 23.41 0.28 -9.58
N LYS A 66 23.31 0.37 -8.24
CA LYS A 66 23.97 -0.55 -7.31
C LYS A 66 22.96 -1.13 -6.36
N PHE A 67 23.07 -2.44 -6.12
CA PHE A 67 22.26 -3.09 -5.10
C PHE A 67 22.50 -2.47 -3.72
N SER A 68 21.42 -2.18 -3.01
CA SER A 68 21.44 -1.73 -1.64
C SER A 68 20.16 -2.18 -0.93
N TRP A 69 20.21 -2.29 0.39
CA TRP A 69 19.01 -2.57 1.19
C TRP A 69 17.94 -1.49 1.00
N THR A 70 18.34 -0.23 0.79
CA THR A 70 17.44 0.88 0.47
C THR A 70 16.72 0.64 -0.85
N LEU A 71 17.45 0.17 -1.87
CA LEU A 71 16.87 -0.18 -3.17
C LEU A 71 15.90 -1.35 -3.03
N LEU A 72 16.30 -2.44 -2.35
CA LEU A 72 15.44 -3.61 -2.16
C LEU A 72 14.13 -3.25 -1.44
N SER A 73 14.23 -2.55 -0.31
CA SER A 73 13.05 -2.12 0.46
C SER A 73 12.17 -1.14 -0.31
N GLY A 74 12.77 -0.24 -1.10
CA GLY A 74 12.03 0.66 -1.99
C GLY A 74 11.32 -0.09 -3.13
N SER A 75 11.98 -1.09 -3.73
CA SER A 75 11.37 -1.95 -4.77
C SER A 75 10.21 -2.77 -4.22
N LEU A 76 10.33 -3.32 -3.01
CA LEU A 76 9.22 -4.01 -2.34
C LEU A 76 8.03 -3.07 -2.16
N GLN A 77 8.23 -1.84 -1.67
CA GLN A 77 7.16 -0.86 -1.55
C GLN A 77 6.54 -0.50 -2.91
N LEU A 78 7.36 -0.37 -3.96
CA LEU A 78 6.89 -0.06 -5.30
C LEU A 78 6.00 -1.18 -5.85
N ILE A 79 6.49 -2.42 -5.82
CA ILE A 79 5.77 -3.61 -6.31
C ILE A 79 4.49 -3.82 -5.50
N SER A 80 4.56 -3.73 -4.17
CA SER A 80 3.38 -3.85 -3.33
C SER A 80 2.37 -2.74 -3.58
N GLY A 81 2.80 -1.49 -3.72
CA GLY A 81 1.90 -0.38 -4.02
C GLY A 81 1.19 -0.53 -5.37
N ILE A 82 1.92 -0.92 -6.42
CA ILE A 82 1.32 -1.21 -7.74
C ILE A 82 0.34 -2.38 -7.63
N GLY A 83 0.75 -3.47 -7.00
CA GLY A 83 -0.08 -4.67 -6.86
C GLY A 83 -1.33 -4.42 -6.02
N LEU A 84 -1.25 -3.60 -4.97
CA LEU A 84 -2.39 -3.19 -4.14
C LEU A 84 -3.38 -2.33 -4.95
N VAL A 85 -2.90 -1.42 -5.79
CA VAL A 85 -3.76 -0.66 -6.71
C VAL A 85 -4.50 -1.60 -7.66
N ILE A 86 -3.77 -2.52 -8.32
CA ILE A 86 -4.38 -3.44 -9.28
C ILE A 86 -5.39 -4.38 -8.60
N SER A 87 -4.97 -5.03 -7.52
CA SER A 87 -5.86 -5.95 -6.79
C SER A 87 -7.04 -5.22 -6.14
N GLY A 88 -6.84 -4.00 -5.64
CA GLY A 88 -7.93 -3.16 -5.10
C GLY A 88 -8.96 -2.77 -6.16
N LEU A 89 -8.52 -2.44 -7.38
CA LEU A 89 -9.44 -2.20 -8.51
C LEU A 89 -10.24 -3.46 -8.89
N VAL A 90 -9.61 -4.64 -8.85
CA VAL A 90 -10.30 -5.90 -9.09
C VAL A 90 -11.33 -6.17 -7.98
N LEU A 91 -10.97 -5.97 -6.72
CA LEU A 91 -11.90 -6.13 -5.59
C LEU A 91 -13.06 -5.13 -5.63
N LEU A 92 -12.82 -3.90 -6.10
CA LEU A 92 -13.87 -2.91 -6.29
C LEU A 92 -14.92 -3.37 -7.32
N LEU A 93 -14.47 -4.00 -8.41
CA LEU A 93 -15.33 -4.39 -9.54
C LEU A 93 -16.02 -5.75 -9.34
N TRP A 94 -15.37 -6.69 -8.66
CA TRP A 94 -15.83 -8.07 -8.50
C TRP A 94 -16.07 -8.51 -7.05
N GLY A 95 -15.86 -7.63 -6.07
CA GLY A 95 -15.99 -7.96 -4.66
C GLY A 95 -15.03 -9.08 -4.22
N ASN A 96 -15.48 -9.88 -3.26
CA ASN A 96 -14.74 -11.01 -2.69
C ASN A 96 -14.98 -12.34 -3.42
N GLU A 97 -15.75 -12.36 -4.51
CA GLU A 97 -16.06 -13.55 -5.32
C GLU A 97 -14.79 -14.23 -5.86
N LEU A 98 -13.76 -13.42 -6.14
CA LEU A 98 -12.46 -13.89 -6.62
C LEU A 98 -11.47 -14.04 -5.46
N LYS A 99 -11.25 -15.29 -5.01
CA LYS A 99 -10.33 -15.62 -3.90
C LYS A 99 -8.88 -15.16 -4.13
N LEU A 100 -8.42 -15.20 -5.39
CA LEU A 100 -7.03 -14.84 -5.72
C LEU A 100 -6.75 -13.34 -5.50
N PRO A 101 -7.52 -12.38 -6.05
CA PRO A 101 -7.39 -10.96 -5.72
C PRO A 101 -7.44 -10.66 -4.22
N VAL A 102 -8.34 -11.28 -3.46
CA VAL A 102 -8.42 -11.09 -2.00
C VAL A 102 -7.11 -11.52 -1.35
N THR A 103 -6.64 -12.73 -1.66
CA THR A 103 -5.40 -13.28 -1.09
C THR A 103 -4.18 -12.44 -1.45
N VAL A 104 -4.08 -12.02 -2.72
CA VAL A 104 -2.98 -11.19 -3.21
C VAL A 104 -3.02 -9.82 -2.55
N HIS A 105 -4.18 -9.17 -2.46
CA HIS A 105 -4.32 -7.86 -1.84
C HIS A 105 -3.90 -7.90 -0.36
N TYR A 106 -4.32 -8.94 0.36
CA TYR A 106 -3.92 -9.17 1.74
C TYR A 106 -2.40 -9.39 1.87
N LEU A 107 -1.80 -10.30 1.10
CA LEU A 107 -0.35 -10.56 1.16
C LEU A 107 0.49 -9.34 0.80
N LEU A 108 0.05 -8.56 -0.19
CA LEU A 108 0.74 -7.32 -0.58
C LEU A 108 0.65 -6.25 0.50
N THR A 109 -0.42 -6.22 1.30
CA THR A 109 -0.51 -5.33 2.47
C THR A 109 0.61 -5.63 3.47
N PHE A 110 0.84 -6.91 3.83
CA PHE A 110 1.95 -7.28 4.72
C PHE A 110 3.31 -7.05 4.08
N THR A 111 3.44 -7.27 2.78
CA THR A 111 4.68 -6.99 2.04
C THR A 111 5.00 -5.49 2.07
N LEU A 112 3.98 -4.63 1.93
CA LEU A 112 4.13 -3.18 2.05
C LEU A 112 4.53 -2.77 3.47
N ILE A 113 3.89 -3.33 4.50
CA ILE A 113 4.25 -3.09 5.91
C ILE A 113 5.72 -3.44 6.16
N ALA A 114 6.13 -4.65 5.75
CA ALA A 114 7.51 -5.10 5.89
C ALA A 114 8.49 -4.18 5.14
N GLY A 115 8.15 -3.78 3.91
CA GLY A 115 8.92 -2.84 3.09
C GLY A 115 9.05 -1.47 3.75
N LEU A 116 7.98 -0.94 4.35
CA LEU A 116 7.98 0.35 5.06
C LEU A 116 8.86 0.30 6.31
N ILE A 117 8.70 -0.74 7.15
CA ILE A 117 9.50 -0.92 8.37
C ILE A 117 10.98 -1.08 8.02
N ALA A 118 11.31 -1.92 7.05
CA ALA A 118 12.69 -2.13 6.60
C ALA A 118 13.30 -0.80 6.12
N HIS A 119 12.60 -0.09 5.25
CA HIS A 119 13.08 1.17 4.68
C HIS A 119 13.21 2.31 5.70
N TRP A 120 12.43 2.28 6.78
CA TRP A 120 12.56 3.22 7.88
C TRP A 120 13.81 2.93 8.74
N ARG A 121 14.15 1.66 8.93
CA ARG A 121 15.31 1.24 9.74
C ARG A 121 16.66 1.33 9.00
N ILE A 122 16.67 1.26 7.67
CA ILE A 122 17.91 1.29 6.90
C ILE A 122 18.56 2.69 7.00
N PRO A 123 19.84 2.78 7.44
CA PRO A 123 20.57 4.04 7.45
C PRO A 123 20.66 4.62 6.05
N LYS A 124 20.15 5.84 5.88
CA LYS A 124 20.25 6.56 4.60
C LYS A 124 21.54 7.34 4.65
N ASN A 125 22.63 6.75 4.16
CA ASN A 125 23.87 7.50 3.92
C ASN A 125 23.50 8.68 3.02
N LYS A 126 23.71 9.90 3.53
CA LYS A 126 23.37 11.15 2.83
C LYS A 126 24.22 11.28 1.59
#